data_AF-A0A821CEZ3-F1
#
_entry.id   AF-A0A821CEZ3-F1
#
_cell.length_a   1.000
_cell.length_b   1.000
_cell.length_c   1.000
_cell.angle_alpha   90.00
_cell.angle_beta   90.00
_cell.angle_gamma   90.00
#
_symmetry.space_group_name_H-M   'P 1'
#
loop_
_entity.id
_entity.type
_entity.pdbx_description
1 polymer ?
#
loop_
_entity_poly.entity_id
_entity_poly.type
_entity_poly.pdbx_seq_one_letter_code
_entity_poly.pdbx_strand_id
1 'polypeptide(L)'
;MRDIHFSINPNRNAKQQALDVIRQLKQSNNIPIQQAQMRVQLTISAKDAKKFKEKMNKLSTMPNIENEEFLGSSMQLICSIDPGVFRELDDLLRSETRGQGQLELLSLMDVAEGDEALNDLNEEKTDD
;
A
#
# COMPACT_ATOMS: atom_id res chain seq x y z
N MET A 1 -24.21 -4.13 -10.18
CA MET A 1 -24.60 -2.77 -10.64
C MET A 1 -26.05 -2.48 -10.24
N ARG A 2 -26.40 -2.65 -8.95
CA ARG A 2 -27.73 -2.39 -8.42
C ARG A 2 -27.65 -2.22 -6.89
N ASP A 3 -26.76 -1.34 -6.42
CA ASP A 3 -26.77 -0.89 -5.02
C ASP A 3 -26.04 0.46 -4.84
N ILE A 4 -26.37 1.42 -5.69
CA ILE A 4 -26.16 2.85 -5.41
C ILE A 4 -27.32 3.58 -6.05
N HIS A 5 -28.17 4.22 -5.24
CA HIS A 5 -29.26 5.08 -5.69
C HIS A 5 -28.66 6.35 -6.34
N PHE A 6 -28.12 6.22 -7.54
CA PHE A 6 -27.55 7.35 -8.29
C PHE A 6 -28.62 8.03 -9.14
N SER A 7 -29.12 9.17 -8.67
CA SER A 7 -30.02 10.04 -9.44
C SER A 7 -29.22 10.91 -10.40
N ILE A 8 -29.23 10.54 -11.69
CA ILE A 8 -28.62 11.33 -12.78
C ILE A 8 -29.40 12.64 -12.91
N ASN A 9 -28.70 13.77 -12.76
CA ASN A 9 -29.32 15.10 -12.88
C ASN A 9 -28.96 15.71 -14.26
N PRO A 10 -29.90 15.79 -15.22
CA PRO A 10 -29.61 16.09 -16.63
C PRO A 10 -29.08 17.51 -16.91
N ASN A 11 -29.09 18.41 -15.91
CA ASN A 11 -28.56 19.77 -16.03
C ASN A 11 -27.06 19.91 -15.72
N ARG A 12 -26.34 18.81 -15.39
CA ARG A 12 -24.89 18.84 -15.14
C ARG A 12 -24.11 18.18 -16.27
N ASN A 13 -22.97 18.75 -16.64
CA ASN A 13 -22.09 18.18 -17.66
C ASN A 13 -21.57 16.79 -17.22
N ALA A 14 -21.55 15.82 -18.15
CA ALA A 14 -21.17 14.42 -17.92
C ALA A 14 -19.80 14.27 -17.22
N LYS A 15 -18.85 15.17 -17.52
CA LYS A 15 -17.52 15.19 -16.88
C LYS A 15 -17.59 15.52 -15.40
N GLN A 16 -18.46 16.45 -15.00
CA GLN A 16 -18.65 16.80 -13.59
C GLN A 16 -19.43 15.71 -12.85
N GLN A 17 -20.42 15.09 -13.50
CA GLN A 17 -21.12 13.94 -12.94
C GLN A 17 -20.16 12.78 -12.70
N ALA A 18 -19.31 12.42 -13.66
CA ALA A 18 -18.32 11.36 -13.49
C ALA A 18 -17.33 11.65 -12.35
N LEU A 19 -16.90 12.91 -12.20
CA LEU A 19 -15.95 13.28 -11.16
C LEU A 19 -16.57 13.25 -9.75
N ASP A 20 -17.85 13.65 -9.63
CA ASP A 20 -18.62 13.58 -8.39
C ASP A 20 -18.97 12.14 -8.04
N VAL A 21 -19.29 11.32 -9.05
CA VAL A 21 -19.49 9.87 -8.93
C VAL A 21 -18.21 9.17 -8.47
N ILE A 22 -17.03 9.54 -8.98
CA ILE A 22 -15.76 8.97 -8.49
C ILE A 22 -15.53 9.30 -7.01
N ARG A 23 -15.91 10.51 -6.57
CA ARG A 23 -15.77 10.92 -5.16
C ARG A 23 -16.79 10.21 -4.26
N GLN A 24 -18.05 10.13 -4.70
CA GLN A 24 -19.09 9.40 -3.98
C GLN A 24 -18.84 7.90 -4.00
N LEU A 25 -18.36 7.30 -5.08
CA LEU A 25 -17.93 5.90 -5.11
C LEU A 25 -16.78 5.67 -4.14
N LYS A 26 -15.80 6.57 -4.04
CA LYS A 26 -14.74 6.47 -3.02
C LYS A 26 -15.26 6.59 -1.58
N GLN A 27 -16.30 7.38 -1.34
CA GLN A 27 -16.91 7.56 0.00
C GLN A 27 -18.00 6.53 0.33
N SER A 28 -18.62 5.93 -0.68
CA SER A 28 -19.73 4.98 -0.60
C SER A 28 -19.32 3.59 -1.08
N ASN A 29 -18.02 3.28 -1.19
CA ASN A 29 -17.53 1.98 -1.60
C ASN A 29 -17.79 0.95 -0.49
N ASN A 30 -19.06 0.57 -0.35
CA ASN A 30 -19.54 -0.63 0.34
C ASN A 30 -19.21 -1.87 -0.51
N ILE A 31 -17.97 -1.94 -1.00
CA ILE A 31 -17.30 -3.17 -1.40
C ILE A 31 -16.08 -3.18 -0.49
N PRO A 32 -15.94 -4.14 0.44
CA PRO A 32 -14.74 -4.25 1.24
C PRO A 32 -13.60 -4.61 0.28
N ILE A 33 -12.94 -3.60 -0.27
CA ILE A 33 -11.59 -3.75 -0.81
C ILE A 33 -10.75 -3.91 0.43
N GLN A 34 -10.59 -5.14 0.91
CA GLN A 34 -9.64 -5.42 1.97
C GLN A 34 -8.31 -4.79 1.54
N GLN A 35 -7.77 -3.89 2.37
CA GLN A 35 -6.48 -3.28 2.07
C GLN A 35 -5.42 -4.35 2.29
N ALA A 36 -5.21 -5.20 1.28
CA ALA A 36 -4.15 -6.18 1.32
C ALA A 36 -2.81 -5.45 1.15
N GLN A 37 -1.94 -5.51 2.16
CA GLN A 37 -0.56 -5.07 2.05
C GLN A 37 0.33 -6.26 1.73
N MET A 38 1.24 -6.07 0.77
CA MET A 38 2.29 -7.03 0.45
C MET A 38 3.53 -6.65 1.23
N ARG A 39 4.02 -7.57 2.06
CA ARG A 39 5.33 -7.44 2.69
C ARG A 39 6.39 -7.95 1.74
N VAL A 40 7.27 -7.09 1.24
CA VAL A 40 8.33 -7.45 0.30
C VAL A 40 9.71 -7.22 0.88
N GLN A 41 10.65 -8.05 0.48
CA GLN A 41 12.08 -7.90 0.75
C GLN A 41 12.80 -7.56 -0.55
N LEU A 42 13.52 -6.45 -0.55
CA LEU A 42 14.38 -6.04 -1.64
C LEU A 42 15.83 -6.26 -1.23
N THR A 43 16.62 -6.88 -2.11
CA THR A 43 18.07 -6.96 -1.96
C THR A 43 18.73 -6.18 -3.10
N ILE A 44 19.53 -5.18 -2.75
CA ILE A 44 20.14 -4.22 -3.67
C ILE A 44 21.63 -4.10 -3.37
N SER A 45 22.49 -3.87 -4.37
CA SER A 45 23.88 -3.50 -4.11
C SER A 45 23.96 -2.16 -3.38
N ALA A 46 24.82 -2.04 -2.36
CA ALA A 46 24.95 -0.81 -1.56
C ALA A 46 25.31 0.43 -2.40
N LYS A 47 25.95 0.23 -3.57
CA LYS A 47 26.30 1.29 -4.53
C LYS A 47 25.08 1.92 -5.20
N ASP A 48 24.04 1.13 -5.46
CA ASP A 48 22.84 1.55 -6.19
C ASP A 48 21.66 1.85 -5.25
N ALA A 49 21.74 1.38 -4.00
CA ALA A 49 20.76 1.62 -2.94
C ALA A 49 20.34 3.09 -2.77
N LYS A 50 21.31 4.02 -2.79
CA LYS A 50 21.03 5.45 -2.60
C LYS A 50 20.18 6.02 -3.75
N LYS A 51 20.51 5.67 -4.99
CA LYS A 51 19.78 6.11 -6.19
C LYS A 51 18.39 5.50 -6.24
N PHE A 52 18.29 4.20 -5.91
CA PHE A 52 17.03 3.49 -5.84
C PHE A 52 16.07 4.16 -4.84
N LYS A 53 16.53 4.50 -3.63
CA LYS A 53 15.73 5.23 -2.63
C LYS A 53 15.19 6.58 -3.13
N GLU A 54 16.03 7.37 -3.81
CA GLU A 54 15.60 8.67 -4.34
C GLU A 54 14.48 8.53 -5.38
N LYS A 55 14.50 7.45 -6.18
CA LYS A 55 13.43 7.14 -7.12
C LYS A 55 12.23 6.47 -6.47
N MET A 56 12.44 5.69 -5.42
CA MET A 56 11.38 5.04 -4.66
C MET A 56 10.42 6.07 -4.04
N ASN A 57 10.93 7.24 -3.64
CA ASN A 57 10.10 8.37 -3.19
C ASN A 57 9.18 8.98 -4.28
N LYS A 58 9.36 8.59 -5.56
CA LYS A 58 8.55 9.08 -6.68
C LYS A 58 7.48 8.09 -7.14
N LEU A 59 7.37 6.94 -6.47
CA LEU A 59 6.37 5.93 -6.78
C LEU A 59 4.96 6.45 -6.47
N SER A 60 3.97 5.84 -7.12
CA SER A 60 2.55 6.22 -6.98
C SER A 60 2.02 6.09 -5.54
N THR A 61 2.65 5.24 -4.72
CA THR A 61 2.41 5.14 -3.29
C THR A 61 3.74 4.91 -2.59
N MET A 62 3.97 5.63 -1.49
CA MET A 62 5.20 5.49 -0.72
C MET A 62 5.19 4.14 0.02
N PRO A 63 6.17 3.26 -0.22
CA PRO A 63 6.27 2.01 0.51
C PRO A 63 6.61 2.29 1.98
N ASN A 64 5.96 1.57 2.90
CA ASN A 64 6.24 1.70 4.33
C ASN A 64 7.47 0.85 4.68
N ILE A 65 8.58 1.50 4.99
CA ILE A 65 9.84 0.82 5.31
C ILE A 65 9.79 0.33 6.75
N GLU A 66 9.77 -1.00 6.92
CA GLU A 66 9.79 -1.63 8.24
C GLU A 66 11.22 -1.85 8.74
N ASN A 67 12.11 -2.26 7.83
CA ASN A 67 13.47 -2.61 8.19
C ASN A 67 14.44 -2.31 7.05
N GLU A 68 15.62 -1.84 7.41
CA GLU A 68 16.72 -1.60 6.48
C GLU A 68 18.03 -2.03 7.12
N GLU A 69 18.73 -2.93 6.44
CA GLU A 69 20.00 -3.48 6.91
C GLU A 69 21.04 -3.45 5.79
N PHE A 70 22.25 -2.99 6.12
CA PHE A 70 23.39 -3.02 5.21
C PHE A 70 24.29 -4.22 5.55
N LEU A 71 24.24 -5.26 4.72
CA LEU A 71 25.15 -6.41 4.80
C LEU A 71 26.31 -6.22 3.82
N GLY A 72 27.39 -5.59 4.30
CA GLY A 72 28.63 -5.43 3.56
C GLY A 72 28.46 -4.68 2.24
N SER A 73 28.42 -5.41 1.12
CA SER A 73 28.24 -4.86 -0.22
C SER A 73 26.79 -4.79 -0.70
N SER A 74 25.83 -5.28 0.08
CA SER A 74 24.39 -5.27 -0.22
C SER A 74 23.57 -4.57 0.87
N MET A 75 22.43 -4.04 0.48
CA MET A 75 21.38 -3.50 1.34
C MET A 75 20.16 -4.41 1.21
N GLN A 76 19.61 -4.84 2.33
CA GLN A 76 18.31 -5.47 2.43
C GLN A 76 17.30 -4.45 2.95
N LEU A 77 16.14 -4.38 2.32
CA LEU A 77 15.05 -3.48 2.66
C LEU A 77 13.76 -4.28 2.74
N ILE A 78 13.11 -4.26 3.91
CA ILE A 78 11.78 -4.86 4.11
C ILE A 78 10.77 -3.72 4.15
N CYS A 79 9.76 -3.80 3.29
CA CYS A 79 8.70 -2.81 3.26
C CYS A 79 7.32 -3.40 2.96
N SER A 80 6.29 -2.75 3.48
CA SER A 80 4.90 -3.02 3.14
C SER A 80 4.46 -2.12 1.99
N ILE A 81 3.92 -2.73 0.93
CA ILE A 81 3.48 -2.07 -0.29
C ILE A 81 2.07 -2.47 -0.67
N ASP A 82 1.39 -1.63 -1.43
CA ASP A 82 0.12 -1.98 -2.05
C ASP A 82 0.36 -2.93 -3.24
N PRO A 83 -0.48 -3.97 -3.47
CA PRO A 83 -0.32 -4.89 -4.59
C PRO A 83 -0.32 -4.20 -5.96
N GLY A 84 -1.00 -3.05 -6.08
CA GLY A 84 -0.98 -2.23 -7.30
C GLY A 84 0.40 -1.65 -7.65
N VAL A 85 1.31 -1.55 -6.67
CA VAL A 85 2.63 -0.92 -6.80
C VAL A 85 3.74 -1.95 -7.04
N PHE A 86 3.47 -3.25 -6.81
CA PHE A 86 4.46 -4.32 -6.94
C PHE A 86 5.18 -4.32 -8.29
N ARG A 87 4.44 -4.18 -9.39
CA ARG A 87 5.04 -4.16 -10.74
C ARG A 87 5.90 -2.91 -10.96
N GLU A 88 5.42 -1.74 -10.55
CA GLU A 88 6.18 -0.49 -10.67
C GLU A 88 7.50 -0.56 -9.87
N LEU A 89 7.46 -1.20 -8.70
CA LEU A 89 8.62 -1.42 -7.85
C LEU A 89 9.62 -2.41 -8.46
N ASP A 90 9.17 -3.53 -9.03
CA ASP A 90 10.04 -4.51 -9.72
C ASP A 90 10.72 -3.89 -10.96
N ASP A 91 9.98 -3.15 -11.79
CA ASP A 91 10.54 -2.42 -12.93
C ASP A 91 11.58 -1.38 -12.49
N LEU A 92 11.27 -0.60 -11.45
CA LEU A 92 12.20 0.36 -10.87
C LEU A 92 13.48 -0.34 -10.39
N LEU A 93 13.34 -1.44 -9.66
CA LEU A 93 14.46 -2.21 -9.14
C LEU A 93 15.35 -2.72 -10.27
N ARG A 94 14.78 -3.35 -11.30
CA ARG A 94 15.54 -3.85 -12.45
C ARG A 94 16.26 -2.74 -13.20
N SER A 95 15.61 -1.58 -13.38
CA SER A 95 16.19 -0.45 -14.09
C SER A 95 17.39 0.15 -13.35
N GLU A 96 17.30 0.33 -12.03
CA GLU A 96 18.36 0.97 -11.23
C GLU A 96 19.52 0.01 -10.92
N THR A 97 19.23 -1.28 -10.81
CA THR A 97 20.24 -2.30 -10.48
C THR A 97 20.79 -3.03 -11.69
N ARG A 98 20.39 -2.64 -12.91
CA ARG A 98 20.74 -3.35 -14.16
C ARG A 98 20.39 -4.85 -14.08
N GLY A 99 19.27 -5.16 -13.43
CA GLY A 99 18.78 -6.51 -13.21
C GLY A 99 19.47 -7.30 -12.09
N GLN A 100 20.35 -6.69 -11.29
CA GLN A 100 21.02 -7.37 -10.17
C GLN A 100 20.26 -7.34 -8.85
N GLY A 101 19.22 -6.50 -8.74
CA GLY A 101 18.36 -6.42 -7.58
C GLY A 101 17.38 -7.59 -7.53
N GLN A 102 17.12 -8.07 -6.32
CA GLN A 102 16.15 -9.13 -6.05
C GLN A 102 14.94 -8.56 -5.31
N LEU A 103 13.74 -8.97 -5.69
CA LEU A 103 12.49 -8.62 -5.03
C LEU A 103 11.75 -9.90 -4.66
N GLU A 104 11.56 -10.11 -3.36
CA GLU A 104 10.92 -11.30 -2.80
C GLU A 104 9.65 -10.92 -2.05
N LEU A 105 8.57 -11.67 -2.26
CA LEU A 105 7.35 -11.53 -1.48
C LEU A 105 7.48 -12.34 -0.19
N LEU A 106 7.48 -11.67 0.95
CA LEU A 106 7.52 -12.32 2.27
C LEU A 106 6.13 -12.79 2.69
N SER A 107 5.12 -11.92 2.59
CA SER A 107 3.77 -12.22 3.08
C SER A 107 2.72 -11.32 2.42
N LEU A 108 1.50 -11.83 2.34
CA LEU A 108 0.30 -11.04 2.06
C LEU A 108 -0.40 -10.80 3.40
N MET A 109 -0.55 -9.55 3.81
CA MET A 109 -1.32 -9.16 4.99
C MET A 109 -2.65 -8.57 4.53
N ASP A 110 -3.77 -9.18 4.90
CA ASP A 110 -5.06 -8.51 4.82
C ASP A 110 -5.16 -7.51 5.98
N VAL A 111 -5.10 -6.21 5.70
CA VAL A 111 -5.49 -5.22 6.69
C VAL A 111 -7.01 -5.24 6.72
N ALA A 112 -7.55 -6.02 7.65
CA ALA A 112 -8.93 -5.86 8.07
C ALA A 112 -9.04 -4.43 8.64
N GLU A 113 -9.82 -3.56 7.97
CA GLU A 113 -10.20 -2.26 8.51
C GLU A 113 -11.06 -2.54 9.76
N GLY A 114 -10.41 -2.62 10.93
CA GLY A 114 -11.06 -3.05 12.16
C GLY A 114 -10.15 -3.35 13.34
N ASP A 115 -8.86 -2.98 13.32
CA ASP A 115 -8.10 -2.86 14.58
C ASP A 115 -8.32 -1.46 15.16
N GLU A 116 -9.59 -1.14 15.44
CA GLU A 116 -9.86 -0.31 16.61
C GLU A 116 -9.40 -1.18 17.78
N ALA A 117 -8.23 -0.85 18.33
CA ALA A 117 -7.83 -1.36 19.62
C ALA A 117 -8.93 -0.98 20.63
N LEU A 118 -9.93 -1.86 20.78
CA LEU A 118 -10.84 -1.90 21.90
C LEU A 118 -10.01 -2.30 23.12
N ASN A 119 -9.27 -1.33 23.65
CA ASN A 119 -8.65 -1.42 24.96
C ASN A 119 -9.64 -1.06 26.07
N ASP A 120 -10.88 -1.49 25.94
CA ASP A 120 -11.85 -1.33 27.02
C ASP A 120 -12.71 -2.58 27.10
N LEU A 121 -12.84 -3.07 28.34
CA LEU A 121 -13.73 -4.14 28.82
C LEU A 121 -13.18 -5.58 28.78
N ASN A 122 -12.40 -5.92 29.80
CA ASN A 122 -12.74 -7.05 30.68
C ASN A 122 -12.12 -6.78 32.08
N GLU A 123 -12.83 -6.08 32.97
CA GLU A 123 -13.69 -6.65 34.03
C GLU A 123 -12.99 -7.62 35.00
N GLU A 124 -12.82 -7.11 36.22
CA GLU A 124 -13.44 -7.63 37.45
C GLU A 124 -12.48 -8.01 38.61
N LYS A 125 -12.74 -7.31 39.73
CA LYS A 125 -12.51 -7.62 41.15
C LYS A 125 -11.11 -8.08 41.61
N THR A 126 -10.58 -7.30 42.54
CA THR A 126 -10.04 -7.82 43.81
C THR A 126 -10.10 -6.64 44.81
N ASP A 127 -11.11 -6.60 45.68
CA ASP A 127 -11.09 -7.10 47.07
C ASP A 127 -10.31 -6.18 48.02
N ASP A 128 -11.03 -5.27 48.71
CA ASP A 128 -11.02 -5.04 50.18
C ASP A 128 -12.09 -4.00 50.55
#